data_AF-A0A2G2N4K7-F1
#
_entry.id   AF-A0A2G2N4K7-F1
#
_cell.length_a   1.000
_cell.length_b   1.000
_cell.length_c   1.000
_cell.angle_alpha   90.00
_cell.angle_beta   90.00
_cell.angle_gamma   90.00
#
_symmetry.space_group_name_H-M   'P 1'
#
loop_
_entity.id
_entity.type
_entity.pdbx_description
1 polymer ?
#
loop_
_entity_poly.entity_id
_entity_poly.type
_entity_poly.pdbx_seq_one_letter_code
_entity_poly.pdbx_strand_id
1 'polypeptide(L)'
;MKITQIQNIFFVLSLALVPLCANQPSFDCSKVKKDSAEGIICSSDALMDLDRELSKVYHQALKKASKEDMLKTHQRGWIKGRNDCWKAENEAQCMEDAYHLRIDELKGKYALGAKKTAVEKYTFQKTLSLQGITFDIVTTGEGSLRQLYIKPHGLTIVNETVSKEIDGRVVDAEIEDLNKDGFPEVYVYIASAGSGSYGSLVAYASNRNKSMTAIYLPPLEEDKERSQGYMGHDMFSLVEHTLARRFPIYKKDDSNAKATGGTRQLEYKLKAGEAGWVLKLVKSTDFK
;
A
#
# COMPACT_ATOMS: atom_id res chain seq x y z
N MET A 1 50.91 -32.88 -54.78
CA MET A 1 49.91 -31.80 -54.90
C MET A 1 49.42 -31.51 -53.48
N LYS A 2 49.69 -30.30 -52.95
CA LYS A 2 49.47 -29.92 -51.55
C LYS A 2 47.98 -29.73 -51.27
N ILE A 3 47.43 -30.31 -50.20
CA ILE A 3 46.21 -29.81 -49.55
C ILE A 3 46.41 -29.83 -48.02
N THR A 4 46.45 -28.59 -47.53
CA THR A 4 46.41 -27.95 -46.22
C THR A 4 45.72 -28.71 -45.07
N GLN A 5 46.39 -28.81 -43.91
CA GLN A 5 45.78 -29.18 -42.62
C GLN A 5 45.03 -27.98 -42.02
N ILE A 6 43.80 -28.20 -41.56
CA ILE A 6 43.01 -27.27 -40.75
C ILE A 6 43.28 -27.61 -39.28
N GLN A 7 43.87 -26.67 -38.54
CA GLN A 7 43.98 -26.76 -37.08
C GLN A 7 42.64 -26.37 -36.45
N ASN A 8 41.92 -27.33 -35.87
CA ASN A 8 40.77 -27.05 -35.02
C ASN A 8 41.25 -26.61 -33.63
N ILE A 9 41.09 -25.31 -33.37
CA ILE A 9 41.30 -24.67 -32.07
C ILE A 9 40.20 -25.17 -31.12
N PHE A 10 40.59 -25.99 -30.13
CA PHE A 10 39.71 -26.33 -29.01
C PHE A 10 39.64 -25.13 -28.05
N PHE A 11 38.52 -24.40 -28.08
CA PHE A 11 38.20 -23.37 -27.10
C PHE A 11 37.74 -24.07 -25.81
N VAL A 12 38.63 -24.22 -24.84
CA VAL A 12 38.30 -24.74 -23.50
C VAL A 12 37.54 -23.65 -22.76
N LEU A 13 36.21 -23.78 -22.71
CA LEU A 13 35.33 -22.94 -21.91
C LEU A 13 35.52 -23.31 -20.43
N SER A 14 36.40 -22.59 -19.73
CA SER A 14 36.57 -22.69 -18.28
C SER A 14 35.31 -22.17 -17.59
N LEU A 15 34.49 -23.10 -17.06
CA LEU A 15 33.37 -22.79 -16.19
C LEU A 15 33.95 -22.34 -14.84
N ALA A 16 34.09 -21.04 -14.62
CA ALA A 16 34.41 -20.52 -13.30
C ALA A 16 33.24 -20.86 -12.36
N LEU A 17 33.47 -21.74 -11.38
CA LEU A 17 32.56 -21.94 -10.26
C LEU A 17 32.47 -20.62 -9.50
N VAL A 18 31.42 -19.85 -9.79
CA VAL A 18 31.03 -18.72 -8.95
C VAL A 18 30.60 -19.32 -7.60
N PRO A 19 31.21 -18.94 -6.47
CA PRO A 19 30.76 -19.45 -5.19
C PRO A 19 29.33 -18.96 -4.98
N LEU A 20 28.37 -19.90 -4.95
CA LEU A 20 27.03 -19.61 -4.46
C LEU A 20 27.23 -18.98 -3.08
N CYS A 21 26.82 -17.72 -2.91
CA CYS A 21 26.68 -17.13 -1.60
C CYS A 21 25.83 -18.09 -0.76
N ALA A 22 26.45 -18.68 0.24
CA ALA A 22 25.87 -19.80 0.97
C ALA A 22 24.59 -19.32 1.66
N ASN A 23 23.44 -19.84 1.21
CA ASN A 23 22.22 -19.79 1.98
C ASN A 23 22.47 -20.68 3.20
N GLN A 24 22.86 -20.09 4.33
CA GLN A 24 23.19 -20.80 5.57
C GLN A 24 22.51 -20.11 6.75
N PRO A 25 22.25 -20.82 7.86
CA PRO A 25 21.74 -20.22 9.09
C PRO A 25 22.80 -19.32 9.74
N SER A 26 22.59 -18.87 10.97
CA SER A 26 23.58 -18.11 11.74
C SER A 26 24.80 -18.93 12.20
N PHE A 27 24.91 -20.18 11.74
CA PHE A 27 26.01 -21.11 11.98
C PHE A 27 26.38 -21.90 10.71
N ASP A 28 27.54 -22.55 10.75
CA ASP A 28 28.12 -23.26 9.62
C ASP A 28 27.57 -24.69 9.48
N CYS A 29 26.68 -24.91 8.52
CA CYS A 29 26.08 -26.22 8.26
C CYS A 29 27.08 -27.33 7.93
N SER A 30 28.29 -26.99 7.44
CA SER A 30 29.31 -27.99 7.14
C SER A 30 29.90 -28.65 8.39
N LYS A 31 29.68 -28.06 9.58
CA LYS A 31 30.21 -28.51 10.87
C LYS A 31 29.18 -29.19 11.76
N VAL A 32 28.00 -29.49 11.20
CA VAL A 32 26.84 -30.01 11.94
C VAL A 32 26.59 -31.47 11.57
N LYS A 33 26.17 -32.28 12.56
CA LYS A 33 25.72 -33.65 12.31
C LYS A 33 24.34 -33.64 11.66
N LYS A 34 24.13 -34.44 10.61
CA LYS A 34 22.88 -34.44 9.85
C LYS A 34 21.65 -34.85 10.68
N ASP A 35 21.82 -35.75 11.64
CA ASP A 35 20.81 -36.29 12.54
C ASP A 35 20.61 -35.46 13.83
N SER A 36 20.86 -34.15 13.75
CA SER A 36 20.73 -33.22 14.89
C SER A 36 19.69 -32.14 14.60
N ALA A 37 19.27 -31.42 15.63
CA ALA A 37 18.39 -30.25 15.49
C ALA A 37 18.96 -29.20 14.53
N GLU A 38 20.26 -28.93 14.62
CA GLU A 38 20.97 -28.05 13.70
C GLU A 38 21.02 -28.65 12.28
N GLY A 39 21.02 -29.97 12.14
CA GLY A 39 20.92 -30.67 10.85
C GLY A 39 19.57 -30.46 10.17
N ILE A 40 18.46 -30.49 10.94
CA ILE A 40 17.11 -30.17 10.47
C ILE A 40 17.06 -28.73 9.94
N ILE A 41 17.63 -27.78 10.69
CA ILE A 41 17.70 -26.37 10.27
C ILE A 41 18.47 -26.23 8.96
N CYS A 42 19.60 -26.91 8.82
CA CYS A 42 20.41 -26.90 7.60
C CYS A 42 19.75 -27.58 6.38
N SER A 43 18.64 -28.29 6.57
CA SER A 43 17.93 -29.00 5.51
C SER A 43 16.75 -28.23 4.91
N SER A 44 16.39 -27.07 5.49
CA SER A 44 15.25 -26.25 5.05
C SER A 44 15.65 -24.78 4.92
N ASP A 45 15.48 -24.21 3.74
CA ASP A 45 15.71 -22.79 3.49
C ASP A 45 14.88 -21.90 4.45
N ALA A 46 13.63 -22.28 4.71
CA ALA A 46 12.76 -21.56 5.64
C ALA A 46 13.32 -21.56 7.08
N LEU A 47 13.85 -22.69 7.56
CA LEU A 47 14.46 -22.77 8.89
C LEU A 47 15.79 -22.02 8.97
N MET A 48 16.60 -22.03 7.90
CA MET A 48 17.82 -21.23 7.86
C MET A 48 17.51 -19.73 7.88
N ASP A 49 16.46 -19.29 7.20
CA ASP A 49 15.98 -17.91 7.20
C ASP A 49 15.51 -17.49 8.60
N LEU A 50 14.71 -18.33 9.27
CA LEU A 50 14.26 -18.12 10.64
C LEU A 50 15.41 -18.06 11.64
N ASP A 51 16.44 -18.90 11.47
CA ASP A 51 17.62 -18.88 12.32
C ASP A 51 18.41 -17.57 12.19
N ARG A 52 18.60 -17.09 10.95
CA ARG A 52 19.20 -15.77 10.71
C ARG A 52 18.36 -14.64 11.28
N GLU A 53 17.03 -14.69 11.13
CA GLU A 53 16.13 -13.69 11.68
C GLU A 53 16.22 -13.65 13.21
N LEU A 54 16.11 -14.81 13.86
CA LEU A 54 16.22 -14.89 15.32
C LEU A 54 17.57 -14.39 15.80
N SER A 55 18.67 -14.75 15.12
CA SER A 55 20.00 -14.23 15.45
C SER A 55 20.02 -12.70 15.40
N LYS A 56 19.50 -12.09 14.33
CA LYS A 56 19.38 -10.63 14.21
C LYS A 56 18.54 -10.02 15.34
N VAL A 57 17.37 -10.56 15.62
CA VAL A 57 16.46 -10.08 16.69
C VAL A 57 17.11 -10.20 18.05
N TYR A 58 17.77 -11.32 18.33
CA TYR A 58 18.49 -11.56 19.57
C TYR A 58 19.64 -10.56 19.78
N HIS A 59 20.42 -10.25 18.75
CA HIS A 59 21.45 -9.21 18.82
C HIS A 59 20.86 -7.82 19.10
N GLN A 60 19.68 -7.50 18.57
CA GLN A 60 18.98 -6.25 18.89
C GLN A 60 18.45 -6.25 20.33
N ALA A 61 17.91 -7.37 20.79
CA ALA A 61 17.43 -7.55 22.15
C ALA A 61 18.55 -7.34 23.17
N LEU A 62 19.75 -7.89 22.91
CA LEU A 62 20.92 -7.71 23.77
C LEU A 62 21.32 -6.25 23.97
N LYS A 63 21.03 -5.35 23.03
CA LYS A 63 21.32 -3.91 23.17
C LYS A 63 20.35 -3.19 24.09
N LYS A 64 19.14 -3.74 24.27
CA LYS A 64 18.07 -3.15 25.10
C LYS A 64 17.88 -3.86 26.44
N ALA A 65 18.31 -5.12 26.54
CA ALA A 65 18.12 -5.93 27.73
C ALA A 65 18.97 -5.43 28.90
N SER A 66 18.34 -5.39 30.07
CA SER A 66 19.01 -5.18 31.35
C SER A 66 19.68 -6.47 31.84
N LYS A 67 20.50 -6.38 32.90
CA LYS A 67 21.08 -7.57 33.53
C LYS A 67 20.00 -8.45 34.20
N GLU A 68 18.96 -7.83 34.75
CA GLU A 68 17.78 -8.46 35.37
C GLU A 68 17.04 -9.36 34.39
N ASP A 69 17.03 -9.02 33.10
CA ASP A 69 16.32 -9.78 32.07
C ASP A 69 16.87 -11.21 31.84
N MET A 70 18.10 -11.47 32.29
CA MET A 70 18.80 -12.74 32.12
C MET A 70 18.73 -13.31 30.68
N LEU A 71 18.67 -12.43 29.67
CA LEU A 71 18.32 -12.78 28.30
C LEU A 71 19.21 -13.89 27.70
N LYS A 72 20.53 -13.85 27.96
CA LYS A 72 21.46 -14.91 27.51
C LYS A 72 21.14 -16.27 28.12
N THR A 73 20.70 -16.31 29.37
CA THR A 73 20.31 -17.55 30.05
C THR A 73 19.00 -18.08 29.48
N HIS A 74 18.00 -17.21 29.31
CA HIS A 74 16.73 -17.59 28.67
C HIS A 74 16.94 -18.08 27.23
N GLN A 75 17.81 -17.44 26.45
CA GLN A 75 18.10 -17.88 25.08
C GLN A 75 18.73 -19.28 25.04
N ARG A 76 19.67 -19.58 25.96
CA ARG A 76 20.25 -20.94 26.08
C ARG A 76 19.20 -21.97 26.48
N GLY A 77 18.29 -21.61 27.38
CA GLY A 77 17.16 -22.46 27.77
C GLY A 77 16.24 -22.75 26.59
N TRP A 78 15.89 -21.71 25.82
CA TRP A 78 15.09 -21.86 24.61
C TRP A 78 15.74 -22.78 23.56
N ILE A 79 17.04 -22.65 23.30
CA ILE A 79 17.76 -23.56 22.35
C ILE A 79 17.61 -25.02 22.76
N LYS A 80 17.71 -25.31 24.07
CA LYS A 80 17.52 -26.68 24.58
C LYS A 80 16.09 -27.18 24.34
N GLY A 81 15.09 -26.35 24.61
CA GLY A 81 13.68 -26.68 24.37
C GLY A 81 13.37 -26.89 22.88
N ARG A 82 13.90 -26.03 22.00
CA ARG A 82 13.82 -26.21 20.54
C ARG A 82 14.43 -27.54 20.12
N ASN A 83 15.59 -27.90 20.67
CA ASN A 83 16.27 -29.15 20.33
C ASN A 83 15.49 -30.41 20.77
N ASP A 84 14.45 -30.29 21.60
CA ASP A 84 13.55 -31.40 21.94
C ASP A 84 12.51 -31.71 20.85
N CYS A 85 12.45 -30.94 19.75
CA CYS A 85 11.52 -31.15 18.65
C CYS A 85 11.64 -32.51 17.94
N TRP A 86 12.74 -33.26 18.14
CA TRP A 86 12.86 -34.66 17.69
C TRP A 86 11.79 -35.59 18.29
N LYS A 87 11.12 -35.16 19.36
CA LYS A 87 10.01 -35.91 20.00
C LYS A 87 8.67 -35.68 19.30
N ALA A 88 8.58 -34.70 18.40
CA ALA A 88 7.34 -34.35 17.72
C ALA A 88 7.08 -35.26 16.52
N GLU A 89 5.81 -35.43 16.15
CA GLU A 89 5.43 -36.16 14.92
C GLU A 89 5.94 -35.46 13.65
N ASN A 90 6.02 -34.13 13.69
CA ASN A 90 6.59 -33.31 12.62
C ASN A 90 7.67 -32.38 13.21
N GLU A 91 8.92 -32.82 13.13
CA GLU A 91 10.07 -32.09 13.67
C GLU A 91 10.26 -30.72 13.01
N ALA A 92 10.01 -30.61 11.70
CA ALA A 92 10.16 -29.36 10.95
C ALA A 92 9.14 -28.30 11.41
N GLN A 93 7.86 -28.67 11.53
CA GLN A 93 6.83 -27.76 12.04
C GLN A 93 7.11 -27.33 13.48
N CYS A 94 7.53 -28.27 14.35
CA CYS A 94 7.92 -27.95 15.71
C CYS A 94 9.07 -26.93 15.76
N MET A 95 10.07 -27.08 14.89
CA MET A 95 11.18 -26.12 14.78
C MET A 95 10.69 -24.74 14.32
N GLU A 96 9.88 -24.68 13.26
CA GLU A 96 9.31 -23.43 12.75
C GLU A 96 8.53 -22.68 13.84
N ASP A 97 7.62 -23.37 14.54
CA ASP A 97 6.82 -22.81 15.63
C ASP A 97 7.71 -22.28 16.77
N ALA A 98 8.74 -23.04 17.14
CA ALA A 98 9.68 -22.63 18.18
C ALA A 98 10.46 -21.36 17.80
N TYR A 99 10.86 -21.22 16.54
CA TYR A 99 11.52 -20.02 16.02
C TYR A 99 10.57 -18.82 16.00
N HIS A 100 9.37 -18.98 15.43
CA HIS A 100 8.37 -17.92 15.35
C HIS A 100 8.01 -17.38 16.73
N LEU A 101 7.68 -18.26 17.67
CA LEU A 101 7.32 -17.87 19.02
C LEU A 101 8.43 -17.08 19.71
N ARG A 102 9.70 -17.50 19.54
CA ARG A 102 10.84 -16.82 20.16
C ARG A 102 11.15 -15.48 19.52
N ILE A 103 11.07 -15.40 18.21
CA ILE A 103 11.22 -14.14 17.46
C ILE A 103 10.18 -13.13 17.96
N ASP A 104 8.93 -13.56 18.10
CA ASP A 104 7.83 -12.69 18.53
C ASP A 104 7.94 -12.30 20.00
N GLU A 105 8.31 -13.23 20.89
CA GLU A 105 8.58 -12.96 22.30
C GLU A 105 9.66 -11.87 22.46
N LEU A 106 10.79 -12.00 21.75
CA LEU A 106 11.88 -11.04 21.82
C LEU A 106 11.50 -9.69 21.20
N LYS A 107 10.78 -9.69 20.07
CA LYS A 107 10.28 -8.47 19.45
C LYS A 107 9.28 -7.75 20.36
N GLY A 108 8.34 -8.46 20.96
CA GLY A 108 7.36 -7.90 21.89
C GLY A 108 8.01 -7.35 23.15
N LYS A 109 8.80 -8.17 23.85
CA LYS A 109 9.43 -7.79 25.13
C LYS A 109 10.33 -6.56 25.02
N TYR A 110 11.10 -6.45 23.93
CA TYR A 110 12.09 -5.38 23.76
C TYR A 110 11.69 -4.34 22.70
N ALA A 111 10.44 -4.37 22.22
CA ALA A 111 9.94 -3.52 21.14
C ALA A 111 10.93 -3.48 19.95
N LEU A 112 11.25 -4.65 19.40
CA LEU A 112 12.23 -4.84 18.31
C LEU A 112 11.54 -5.10 16.98
N GLY A 113 12.24 -4.69 15.94
CA GLY A 113 11.70 -4.54 14.60
C GLY A 113 11.96 -3.12 14.13
N ALA A 114 12.29 -2.98 12.84
CA ALA A 114 11.93 -1.72 12.19
C ALA A 114 10.44 -1.48 12.47
N LYS A 115 9.98 -0.23 12.50
CA LYS A 115 8.55 0.04 12.31
C LYS A 115 8.16 -0.65 10.99
N LYS A 116 7.71 -1.91 11.05
CA LYS A 116 7.10 -2.61 9.93
C LYS A 116 5.75 -1.93 9.83
N THR A 117 5.66 -0.93 8.98
CA THR A 117 4.42 -0.72 8.23
C THR A 117 4.07 -2.09 7.67
N ALA A 118 2.98 -2.69 8.14
CA ALA A 118 2.33 -3.74 7.39
C ALA A 118 2.22 -3.23 5.95
N VAL A 119 2.66 -4.01 4.97
CA VAL A 119 2.20 -3.76 3.60
C VAL A 119 0.74 -4.22 3.63
N GLU A 120 -0.13 -3.35 4.13
CA GLU A 120 -1.55 -3.43 3.87
C GLU A 120 -1.68 -3.58 2.35
N LYS A 121 -2.40 -4.62 1.88
CA LYS A 121 -2.63 -4.81 0.46
C LYS A 121 -3.47 -3.65 -0.03
N TYR A 122 -2.82 -2.61 -0.54
CA TYR A 122 -3.51 -1.43 -1.02
C TYR A 122 -4.33 -1.79 -2.25
N THR A 123 -5.60 -1.44 -2.24
CA THR A 123 -6.48 -1.61 -3.40
C THR A 123 -6.42 -0.44 -4.37
N PHE A 124 -5.82 0.66 -3.93
CA PHE A 124 -5.43 1.83 -4.70
C PHE A 124 -4.22 2.46 -4.02
N GLN A 125 -3.25 2.90 -4.80
CA GLN A 125 -2.10 3.67 -4.34
C GLN A 125 -1.69 4.66 -5.42
N LYS A 126 -1.57 5.94 -5.05
CA LYS A 126 -1.07 7.00 -5.94
C LYS A 126 -0.31 8.04 -5.12
N THR A 127 0.81 8.52 -5.64
CA THR A 127 1.53 9.67 -5.09
C THR A 127 1.43 10.80 -6.09
N LEU A 128 1.02 11.98 -5.61
CA LEU A 128 0.81 13.18 -6.42
C LEU A 128 1.63 14.33 -5.85
N SER A 129 2.28 15.12 -6.70
CA SER A 129 3.11 16.24 -6.28
C SER A 129 2.88 17.47 -7.14
N LEU A 130 2.69 18.63 -6.50
CA LEU A 130 2.52 19.92 -7.17
C LEU A 130 2.96 21.04 -6.24
N GLN A 131 3.66 22.05 -6.77
CA GLN A 131 4.05 23.27 -6.02
C GLN A 131 4.73 22.98 -4.65
N GLY A 132 5.53 21.90 -4.58
CA GLY A 132 6.28 21.52 -3.38
C GLY A 132 5.49 20.74 -2.32
N ILE A 133 4.21 20.46 -2.56
CA ILE A 133 3.40 19.57 -1.72
C ILE A 133 3.24 18.22 -2.40
N THR A 134 3.32 17.16 -1.60
CA THR A 134 3.10 15.78 -2.05
C THR A 134 2.01 15.13 -1.23
N PHE A 135 1.15 14.35 -1.87
CA PHE A 135 0.15 13.52 -1.22
C PHE A 135 0.38 12.05 -1.57
N ASP A 136 0.57 11.21 -0.55
CA ASP A 136 0.45 9.77 -0.68
C ASP A 136 -0.99 9.37 -0.39
N ILE A 137 -1.63 8.73 -1.37
CA ILE A 137 -3.03 8.33 -1.31
C ILE A 137 -3.06 6.82 -1.38
N VAL A 138 -3.58 6.18 -0.35
CA VAL A 138 -3.72 4.73 -0.29
C VAL A 138 -5.08 4.33 0.23
N THR A 139 -5.61 3.22 -0.27
CA THR A 139 -6.83 2.61 0.28
C THR A 139 -6.59 1.18 0.71
N THR A 140 -7.16 0.79 1.84
CA THR A 140 -7.14 -0.59 2.34
C THR A 140 -8.57 -1.11 2.54
N GLY A 141 -8.69 -2.42 2.73
CA GLY A 141 -9.97 -3.10 2.92
C GLY A 141 -10.55 -3.69 1.63
N GLU A 142 -11.60 -4.49 1.79
CA GLU A 142 -12.31 -5.21 0.74
C GLU A 142 -13.83 -4.96 0.84
N GLY A 143 -14.57 -5.29 -0.22
CA GLY A 143 -16.01 -5.00 -0.27
C GLY A 143 -16.34 -3.53 -0.58
N SER A 144 -17.49 -3.09 -0.07
CA SER A 144 -18.07 -1.76 -0.31
C SER A 144 -17.45 -0.68 0.59
N LEU A 145 -17.32 -0.94 1.89
CA LEU A 145 -16.70 0.00 2.81
C LEU A 145 -15.18 -0.21 2.83
N ARG A 146 -14.43 0.87 2.61
CA ARG A 146 -12.96 0.86 2.57
C ARG A 146 -12.42 2.01 3.40
N GLN A 147 -11.14 1.89 3.78
CA GLN A 147 -10.44 2.98 4.45
C GLN A 147 -9.51 3.69 3.47
N LEU A 148 -9.72 4.99 3.32
CA LEU A 148 -8.88 5.90 2.55
C LEU A 148 -7.92 6.63 3.50
N TYR A 149 -6.65 6.67 3.12
CA TYR A 149 -5.62 7.43 3.78
C TYR A 149 -5.01 8.42 2.80
N ILE A 150 -4.93 9.68 3.23
CA ILE A 150 -4.27 10.76 2.48
C ILE A 150 -3.20 11.34 3.39
N LYS A 151 -1.93 11.13 3.04
CA LYS A 151 -0.79 11.64 3.79
C LYS A 151 -0.13 12.79 3.03
N PRO A 152 -0.24 14.03 3.53
CA PRO A 152 0.50 15.13 2.97
C PRO A 152 1.98 15.10 3.39
N HIS A 153 2.82 15.67 2.55
CA HIS A 153 4.22 16.00 2.83
C HIS A 153 4.52 17.39 2.29
N GLY A 154 5.42 18.10 2.95
CA GLY A 154 5.79 19.48 2.59
C GLY A 154 4.94 20.54 3.28
N LEU A 155 3.95 20.16 4.09
CA LEU A 155 3.24 21.11 4.96
C LEU A 155 4.14 21.49 6.14
N THR A 156 4.00 22.72 6.62
CA THR A 156 4.90 23.24 7.68
C THR A 156 4.35 23.12 9.10
N ILE A 157 3.03 22.87 9.27
CA ILE A 157 2.40 22.75 10.59
C ILE A 157 1.81 21.35 10.80
N VAL A 158 0.94 20.88 9.91
CA VAL A 158 0.24 19.59 10.06
C VAL A 158 0.55 18.69 8.88
N ASN A 159 1.26 17.58 9.10
CA ASN A 159 1.53 16.54 8.09
C ASN A 159 0.88 15.19 8.46
N GLU A 160 -0.14 15.22 9.29
CA GLU A 160 -0.80 14.00 9.76
C GLU A 160 -1.59 13.34 8.63
N THR A 161 -1.60 12.01 8.63
CA THR A 161 -2.41 11.24 7.69
C THR A 161 -3.88 11.43 8.03
N VAL A 162 -4.65 11.88 7.04
CA VAL A 162 -6.11 11.87 7.14
C VAL A 162 -6.60 10.46 6.86
N SER A 163 -7.45 9.93 7.74
CA SER A 163 -8.14 8.66 7.56
C SER A 163 -9.64 8.90 7.37
N LYS A 164 -10.22 8.29 6.34
CA LYS A 164 -11.64 8.44 6.00
C LYS A 164 -12.21 7.10 5.56
N GLU A 165 -13.30 6.69 6.20
CA GLU A 165 -14.12 5.60 5.68
C GLU A 165 -14.86 6.09 4.43
N ILE A 166 -14.80 5.29 3.37
CA ILE A 166 -15.45 5.55 2.09
C ILE A 166 -16.37 4.39 1.73
N ASP A 167 -17.51 4.70 1.12
CA ASP A 167 -18.42 3.72 0.53
C ASP A 167 -18.16 3.62 -0.97
N GLY A 168 -17.30 2.68 -1.33
CA GLY A 168 -16.91 2.43 -2.71
C GLY A 168 -15.41 2.21 -2.88
N ARG A 169 -14.99 2.18 -4.14
CA ARG A 169 -13.59 2.07 -4.55
C ARG A 169 -13.09 3.43 -5.02
N VAL A 170 -11.85 3.76 -4.70
CA VAL A 170 -11.15 4.86 -5.37
C VAL A 170 -10.89 4.44 -6.81
N VAL A 171 -11.33 5.27 -7.76
CA VAL A 171 -11.15 5.03 -9.20
C VAL A 171 -9.98 5.81 -9.78
N ASP A 172 -9.75 7.02 -9.28
CA ASP A 172 -8.54 7.81 -9.56
C ASP A 172 -8.37 8.93 -8.52
N ALA A 173 -7.24 9.63 -8.57
CA ALA A 173 -7.00 10.87 -7.84
C ALA A 173 -6.15 11.85 -8.65
N GLU A 174 -6.40 13.14 -8.50
CA GLU A 174 -5.71 14.22 -9.20
C GLU A 174 -5.28 15.34 -8.24
N ILE A 175 -4.31 16.16 -8.67
CA ILE A 175 -3.80 17.31 -7.94
C ILE A 175 -3.76 18.51 -8.87
N GLU A 176 -4.27 19.65 -8.43
CA GLU A 176 -4.28 20.90 -9.19
C GLU A 176 -4.44 22.10 -8.26
N ASP A 177 -3.99 23.27 -8.70
CA ASP A 177 -4.32 24.55 -8.11
C ASP A 177 -5.54 25.13 -8.86
N LEU A 178 -6.73 24.68 -8.45
CA LEU A 178 -7.97 24.93 -9.18
C LEU A 178 -8.40 26.39 -9.08
N ASN A 179 -8.06 27.04 -7.97
CA ASN A 179 -8.41 28.44 -7.71
C ASN A 179 -7.31 29.43 -8.13
N LYS A 180 -6.12 28.95 -8.52
CA LYS A 180 -4.93 29.73 -8.92
C LYS A 180 -4.33 30.58 -7.81
N ASP A 181 -4.41 30.14 -6.56
CA ASP A 181 -3.87 30.87 -5.41
C ASP A 181 -2.41 30.49 -5.09
N GLY A 182 -1.83 29.56 -5.85
CA GLY A 182 -0.46 29.07 -5.68
C GLY A 182 -0.35 27.97 -4.63
N PHE A 183 -1.47 27.42 -4.16
CA PHE A 183 -1.50 26.28 -3.25
C PHE A 183 -2.34 25.14 -3.84
N PRO A 184 -1.80 23.92 -3.91
CA PRO A 184 -2.47 22.84 -4.61
C PRO A 184 -3.59 22.22 -3.76
N GLU A 185 -4.57 21.67 -4.44
CA GLU A 185 -5.64 20.85 -3.90
C GLU A 185 -5.56 19.42 -4.45
N VAL A 186 -5.92 18.45 -3.62
CA VAL A 186 -5.99 17.03 -3.99
C VAL A 186 -7.45 16.59 -4.07
N TYR A 187 -7.78 15.84 -5.12
CA TYR A 187 -9.12 15.35 -5.43
C TYR A 187 -9.09 13.83 -5.61
N VAL A 188 -9.80 13.09 -4.76
CA VAL A 188 -9.88 11.62 -4.79
C VAL A 188 -11.29 11.20 -5.19
N TYR A 189 -11.40 10.49 -6.30
CA TYR A 189 -12.67 10.09 -6.89
C TYR A 189 -13.07 8.70 -6.45
N ILE A 190 -14.31 8.55 -5.98
CA ILE A 190 -14.83 7.31 -5.42
C ILE A 190 -16.06 6.90 -6.24
N ALA A 191 -16.11 5.64 -6.65
CA ALA A 191 -17.31 5.03 -7.23
C ALA A 191 -17.93 4.07 -6.21
N SER A 192 -19.20 4.29 -5.87
CA SER A 192 -19.94 3.47 -4.91
C SER A 192 -20.05 2.02 -5.37
N ALA A 193 -20.27 1.11 -4.42
CA ALA A 193 -20.70 -0.23 -4.77
C ALA A 193 -22.10 -0.22 -5.41
N GLY A 194 -22.38 -1.20 -6.28
CA GLY A 194 -23.68 -1.37 -6.93
C GLY A 194 -23.71 -0.97 -8.41
N SER A 195 -24.81 -1.32 -9.08
CA SER A 195 -24.95 -1.17 -10.53
C SER A 195 -24.99 0.29 -10.98
N GLY A 196 -25.30 1.23 -10.09
CA GLY A 196 -25.28 2.66 -10.38
C GLY A 196 -23.89 3.28 -10.29
N SER A 197 -22.94 2.68 -9.56
CA SER A 197 -21.57 3.21 -9.40
C SER A 197 -21.53 4.74 -9.19
N TYR A 198 -22.29 5.23 -8.21
CA TYR A 198 -22.47 6.66 -7.96
C TYR A 198 -21.14 7.29 -7.55
N GLY A 199 -20.83 8.44 -8.14
CA GLY A 199 -19.61 9.18 -7.89
C GLY A 199 -19.69 10.02 -6.63
N SER A 200 -18.64 9.94 -5.80
CA SER A 200 -18.40 10.86 -4.70
C SER A 200 -16.94 11.32 -4.69
N LEU A 201 -16.67 12.36 -3.89
CA LEU A 201 -15.39 13.05 -3.83
C LEU A 201 -14.90 13.14 -2.39
N VAL A 202 -13.63 12.81 -2.17
CA VAL A 202 -12.88 13.23 -0.99
C VAL A 202 -11.77 14.16 -1.46
N ALA A 203 -11.77 15.40 -1.00
CA ALA A 203 -10.84 16.41 -1.49
C ALA A 203 -10.37 17.36 -0.37
N TYR A 204 -9.15 17.87 -0.52
CA TYR A 204 -8.50 18.76 0.45
C TYR A 204 -7.72 19.86 -0.26
N ALA A 205 -7.81 21.07 0.25
CA ALA A 205 -6.99 22.21 -0.18
C ALA A 205 -5.81 22.41 0.76
N SER A 206 -4.62 22.67 0.22
CA SER A 206 -3.46 23.10 1.00
C SER A 206 -3.64 24.56 1.44
N ASN A 207 -3.68 24.82 2.73
CA ASN A 207 -3.79 26.18 3.26
C ASN A 207 -2.39 26.79 3.39
N ARG A 208 -1.95 27.50 2.34
CA ARG A 208 -0.65 28.17 2.32
C ARG A 208 0.53 27.23 2.66
N ASN A 209 0.42 25.95 2.29
CA ASN A 209 1.41 24.92 2.61
C ASN A 209 1.67 24.74 4.13
N LYS A 210 0.67 25.01 4.97
CA LYS A 210 0.75 24.88 6.43
C LYS A 210 -0.09 23.72 6.96
N SER A 211 -1.34 23.64 6.51
CA SER A 211 -2.32 22.63 6.89
C SER A 211 -3.23 22.30 5.70
N MET A 212 -4.23 21.45 5.92
CA MET A 212 -5.25 21.15 4.92
C MET A 212 -6.66 21.48 5.44
N THR A 213 -7.56 21.83 4.53
CA THR A 213 -9.00 21.94 4.80
C THR A 213 -9.78 21.13 3.78
N ALA A 214 -10.82 20.43 4.24
CA ALA A 214 -11.67 19.64 3.36
C ALA A 214 -12.40 20.53 2.35
N ILE A 215 -12.57 20.00 1.14
CA ILE A 215 -13.36 20.60 0.07
C ILE A 215 -14.68 19.85 -0.01
N TYR A 216 -15.77 20.59 0.12
CA TYR A 216 -17.11 20.04 0.05
C TYR A 216 -17.66 20.11 -1.38
N LEU A 217 -18.12 18.96 -1.89
CA LEU A 217 -18.95 18.86 -3.09
C LEU A 217 -20.39 18.56 -2.66
N PRO A 218 -21.35 19.49 -2.88
CA PRO A 218 -22.75 19.22 -2.58
C PRO A 218 -23.29 18.00 -3.34
N PRO A 219 -24.15 17.17 -2.73
CA PRO A 219 -24.82 16.07 -3.42
C PRO A 219 -25.59 16.59 -4.64
N LEU A 220 -25.50 15.89 -5.77
CA LEU A 220 -26.16 16.33 -7.00
C LEU A 220 -27.68 16.24 -6.89
N GLU A 221 -28.18 15.31 -6.10
CA GLU A 221 -29.59 15.05 -5.86
C GLU A 221 -30.32 16.23 -5.21
N GLU A 222 -29.59 17.16 -4.60
CA GLU A 222 -30.12 18.42 -4.06
C GLU A 222 -30.45 19.43 -5.18
N ASP A 223 -29.74 19.37 -6.32
CA ASP A 223 -30.01 20.19 -7.50
C ASP A 223 -31.01 19.47 -8.43
N LYS A 224 -32.31 19.70 -8.18
CA LYS A 224 -33.41 19.05 -8.93
C LYS A 224 -33.43 19.36 -10.42
N GLU A 225 -32.80 20.44 -10.85
CA GLU A 225 -32.71 20.81 -12.27
C GLU A 225 -31.62 19.97 -12.95
N ARG A 226 -30.44 19.88 -12.33
CA ARG A 226 -29.27 19.20 -12.90
C ARG A 226 -29.28 17.69 -12.67
N SER A 227 -30.02 17.21 -11.67
CA SER A 227 -30.18 15.78 -11.37
C SER A 227 -31.23 15.06 -12.23
N GLN A 228 -31.87 15.74 -13.19
CA GLN A 228 -32.86 15.10 -14.06
C GLN A 228 -32.23 14.00 -14.92
N GLY A 229 -32.75 12.77 -14.79
CA GLY A 229 -32.24 11.59 -15.50
C GLY A 229 -30.94 11.04 -14.95
N TYR A 230 -30.51 11.47 -13.76
CA TYR A 230 -29.28 10.99 -13.13
C TYR A 230 -29.48 9.63 -12.43
N MET A 231 -28.63 8.65 -12.76
CA MET A 231 -28.62 7.31 -12.13
C MET A 231 -27.19 6.81 -11.86
N GLY A 232 -26.29 7.72 -11.49
CA GLY A 232 -24.87 7.42 -11.23
C GLY A 232 -24.02 7.32 -12.50
N HIS A 233 -23.05 6.41 -12.50
CA HIS A 233 -22.04 6.19 -13.53
C HIS A 233 -21.18 7.43 -13.77
N ASP A 234 -20.89 8.12 -12.68
CA ASP A 234 -20.14 9.34 -12.69
C ASP A 234 -18.68 9.10 -13.06
N MET A 235 -18.15 10.01 -13.87
CA MET A 235 -16.74 10.15 -14.13
C MET A 235 -16.32 11.56 -13.72
N PHE A 236 -15.33 11.66 -12.86
CA PHE A 236 -14.69 12.92 -12.50
C PHE A 236 -13.38 13.09 -13.26
N SER A 237 -13.04 14.34 -13.57
CA SER A 237 -11.74 14.72 -14.12
C SER A 237 -11.47 16.19 -13.87
N LEU A 238 -10.21 16.59 -13.71
CA LEU A 238 -9.86 18.01 -13.78
C LEU A 238 -9.75 18.46 -15.23
N VAL A 239 -10.44 19.55 -15.57
CA VAL A 239 -10.41 20.15 -16.91
C VAL A 239 -10.13 21.62 -16.74
N GLU A 240 -8.94 22.02 -17.21
CA GLU A 240 -8.39 23.35 -17.01
C GLU A 240 -8.32 23.72 -15.51
N HIS A 241 -9.24 24.56 -15.04
CA HIS A 241 -9.33 25.02 -13.64
C HIS A 241 -10.74 24.78 -13.10
N THR A 242 -11.32 23.66 -13.50
CA THR A 242 -12.62 23.18 -13.00
C THR A 242 -12.56 21.69 -12.71
N LEU A 243 -13.32 21.26 -11.71
CA LEU A 243 -13.66 19.85 -11.56
C LEU A 243 -14.82 19.58 -12.51
N ALA A 244 -14.67 18.64 -13.44
CA ALA A 244 -15.74 18.15 -14.28
C ALA A 244 -16.33 16.86 -13.69
N ARG A 245 -17.65 16.74 -13.71
CA ARG A 245 -18.41 15.52 -13.41
C ARG A 245 -19.26 15.18 -14.63
N ARG A 246 -19.04 14.02 -15.22
CA ARG A 246 -19.80 13.51 -16.37
C ARG A 246 -20.63 12.31 -15.97
N PHE A 247 -21.86 12.20 -16.47
CA PHE A 247 -22.70 11.02 -16.29
C PHE A 247 -23.72 10.87 -17.43
N PRO A 248 -24.14 9.63 -17.76
CA PRO A 248 -25.19 9.40 -18.74
C PRO A 248 -26.56 9.91 -18.26
N ILE A 249 -27.37 10.40 -19.20
CA ILE A 249 -28.75 10.85 -18.94
C ILE A 249 -29.72 9.72 -19.28
N TYR A 250 -30.52 9.31 -18.32
CA TYR A 250 -31.52 8.25 -18.46
C TYR A 250 -32.91 8.85 -18.74
N LYS A 251 -33.60 8.27 -19.72
CA LYS A 251 -35.02 8.51 -20.00
C LYS A 251 -35.91 7.52 -19.24
N LYS A 252 -37.21 7.80 -19.23
CA LYS A 252 -38.22 7.03 -18.47
C LYS A 252 -38.18 5.51 -18.71
N ASP A 253 -37.90 5.09 -19.94
CA ASP A 253 -37.93 3.68 -20.34
C ASP A 253 -36.52 3.06 -20.45
N ASP A 254 -35.48 3.82 -20.06
CA ASP A 254 -34.11 3.31 -20.06
C ASP A 254 -33.91 2.35 -18.88
N SER A 255 -33.13 1.29 -19.12
CA SER A 255 -32.63 0.45 -18.03
C SER A 255 -31.32 1.03 -17.50
N ASN A 256 -30.93 0.66 -16.27
CA ASN A 256 -29.67 1.10 -15.67
C ASN A 256 -28.42 0.80 -16.55
N ALA A 257 -28.48 -0.24 -17.38
CA ALA A 257 -27.39 -0.65 -18.25
C ALA A 257 -27.36 0.09 -19.61
N LYS A 258 -28.42 0.83 -19.97
CA LYS A 258 -28.57 1.42 -21.30
C LYS A 258 -29.28 2.77 -21.25
N ALA A 259 -28.51 3.82 -20.97
CA ALA A 259 -28.96 5.19 -21.12
C ALA A 259 -29.08 5.60 -22.60
N THR A 260 -30.09 6.41 -22.93
CA THR A 260 -30.35 6.91 -24.29
C THR A 260 -30.50 8.43 -24.36
N GLY A 261 -30.31 9.15 -23.26
CA GLY A 261 -30.43 10.61 -23.17
C GLY A 261 -29.16 11.39 -23.51
N GLY A 262 -28.07 10.71 -23.85
CA GLY A 262 -26.75 11.33 -24.03
C GLY A 262 -25.97 11.40 -22.71
N THR A 263 -25.06 12.36 -22.60
CA THR A 263 -24.19 12.55 -21.42
C THR A 263 -24.29 13.99 -20.93
N ARG A 264 -24.49 14.18 -19.62
CA ARG A 264 -24.40 15.49 -18.97
C ARG A 264 -22.99 15.69 -18.42
N GLN A 265 -22.43 16.88 -18.62
CA GLN A 265 -21.25 17.35 -17.92
C GLN A 265 -21.61 18.53 -17.03
N LEU A 266 -21.19 18.45 -15.78
CA LEU A 266 -21.22 19.54 -14.81
C LEU A 266 -19.80 20.00 -14.53
N GLU A 267 -19.56 21.31 -14.50
CA GLU A 267 -18.27 21.90 -14.18
C GLU A 267 -18.39 22.74 -12.91
N TYR A 268 -17.44 22.53 -11.99
CA TYR A 268 -17.42 23.17 -10.68
C TYR A 268 -16.16 24.02 -10.50
N LYS A 269 -16.31 25.17 -9.87
CA LYS A 269 -15.18 26.00 -9.41
C LYS A 269 -15.07 25.97 -7.90
N LEU A 270 -13.85 25.94 -7.41
CA LEU A 270 -13.57 26.07 -5.99
C LEU A 270 -13.87 27.49 -5.52
N LYS A 271 -14.59 27.61 -4.40
CA LYS A 271 -14.97 28.87 -3.75
C LYS A 271 -14.85 28.73 -2.24
N ALA A 272 -14.60 29.85 -1.56
CA ALA A 272 -14.70 29.90 -0.11
C ALA A 272 -16.16 29.64 0.33
N GLY A 273 -16.33 28.78 1.34
CA GLY A 273 -17.55 28.56 2.09
C GLY A 273 -17.39 29.02 3.55
N GLU A 274 -18.41 28.79 4.38
CA GLU A 274 -18.42 29.26 5.78
C GLU A 274 -17.36 28.56 6.66
N ALA A 275 -17.13 27.27 6.43
CA ALA A 275 -16.22 26.44 7.24
C ALA A 275 -15.08 25.81 6.43
N GLY A 276 -14.80 26.30 5.21
CA GLY A 276 -13.77 25.74 4.35
C GLY A 276 -14.00 26.06 2.89
N TRP A 277 -13.78 25.07 2.03
CA TRP A 277 -13.89 25.22 0.58
C TRP A 277 -15.11 24.46 0.04
N VAL A 278 -15.77 25.02 -0.96
CA VAL A 278 -16.93 24.41 -1.61
C VAL A 278 -16.77 24.46 -3.13
N LEU A 279 -17.07 23.34 -3.78
CA LEU A 279 -17.17 23.25 -5.24
C LEU A 279 -18.55 23.74 -5.67
N LYS A 280 -18.59 24.94 -6.26
CA LYS A 280 -19.84 25.53 -6.77
C LYS A 280 -19.98 25.23 -8.26
N LEU A 281 -21.15 24.73 -8.64
CA LEU A 281 -21.50 24.50 -10.04
C LEU A 281 -21.46 25.84 -10.79
N VAL A 282 -20.78 25.85 -11.94
CA VAL A 282 -20.69 27.04 -12.80
C VAL A 282 -21.22 26.80 -14.21
N LYS A 283 -21.28 25.53 -14.66
CA LYS A 283 -21.74 25.19 -16.00
C LYS A 283 -22.30 23.78 -16.06
N SER A 284 -23.36 23.63 -16.86
CA SER A 284 -23.98 22.34 -17.20
C SER A 284 -24.10 22.27 -18.71
N THR A 285 -23.67 21.16 -19.30
CA THR A 285 -23.73 20.93 -20.75
C THR A 285 -24.21 19.51 -21.03
N ASP A 286 -25.20 19.38 -21.91
CA ASP A 286 -25.70 18.07 -22.35
C ASP A 286 -25.15 17.79 -23.76
N PHE A 287 -24.50 16.64 -23.91
CA PHE A 287 -23.98 16.12 -25.16
C PHE A 287 -24.89 14.99 -25.63
N LYS A 288 -25.26 15.00 -26.91
CA LYS A 288 -26.04 13.92 -27.54
C LYS A 288 -25.16 12.75 -27.95
#